data_AF-A0A529ZE71-F1
#
_entry.id   AF-A0A529ZE71-F1
#
_cell.length_a   1.000
_cell.length_b   1.000
_cell.length_c   1.000
_cell.angle_alpha   90.00
_cell.angle_beta   90.00
_cell.angle_gamma   90.00
#
_symmetry.space_group_name_H-M   'P 1'
#
loop_
_entity.id
_entity.type
_entity.pdbx_description
1 polymer ?
#
loop_
_entity_poly.entity_id
_entity_poly.type
_entity_poly.pdbx_seq_one_letter_code
_entity_poly.pdbx_strand_id
1 'polypeptide(L)' 'MYKKILIATDGSELAQKGVAHGLELAKGLSATVTFVT' A
#
# COMPACT_ATOMS: atom_id res chain seq x y z
N MET A 1 16.89 0.86 1.54
CA MET A 1 15.70 1.71 1.33
C MET A 1 14.74 0.96 0.40
N TYR A 2 13.45 0.87 0.76
CA TYR A 2 12.48 0.10 -0.01
C TYR A 2 12.09 0.85 -1.29
N LYS A 3 12.26 0.20 -2.45
CA LYS A 3 11.89 0.78 -3.76
C LYS A 3 10.52 0.30 -4.25
N LYS A 4 10.02 -0.80 -3.70
CA LYS A 4 8.74 -1.43 -4.05
C LYS A 4 8.01 -1.83 -2.78
N ILE A 5 6.71 -1.51 -2.71
CA ILE A 5 5.82 -1.85 -1.61
C ILE A 5 4.66 -2.66 -2.19
N LEU A 6 4.41 -3.83 -1.65
CA LEU A 6 3.28 -4.68 -2.04
C LEU A 6 2.18 -4.53 -0.99
N ILE A 7 0.99 -4.15 -1.43
CA ILE A 7 -0.20 -4.00 -0.58
C ILE A 7 -1.18 -5.10 -0.98
N ALA A 8 -1.33 -6.10 -0.13
CA ALA A 8 -2.37 -7.10 -0.25
C ALA A 8 -3.66 -6.57 0.37
N THR A 9 -4.77 -6.60 -0.35
CA THR A 9 -6.08 -6.12 0.11
C THR A 9 -7.19 -7.02 -0.40
N ASP A 10 -8.06 -7.49 0.48
CA ASP A 10 -9.21 -8.32 0.10
C ASP A 10 -10.41 -7.49 -0.41
N GLY A 11 -10.25 -6.17 -0.52
CA GLY A 11 -11.30 -5.25 -0.95
C GLY A 11 -12.33 -4.90 0.14
N SER A 12 -12.17 -5.42 1.37
CA SER A 12 -13.04 -5.07 2.49
C SER A 12 -12.89 -3.60 2.90
N GLU A 13 -13.94 -3.08 3.54
CA GLU A 13 -13.96 -1.70 4.06
C GLU A 13 -12.86 -1.47 5.11
N LEU A 14 -12.48 -2.53 5.84
CA LEU A 14 -11.35 -2.49 6.77
C LEU A 14 -10.01 -2.43 6.02
N ALA A 15 -9.85 -3.23 4.96
CA ALA A 15 -8.63 -3.26 4.16
C ALA A 15 -8.36 -1.93 3.43
N GLN A 16 -9.40 -1.16 3.09
CA GLN A 16 -9.26 0.21 2.58
C GLN A 16 -8.42 1.11 3.50
N LYS A 17 -8.54 0.96 4.83
CA LYS A 17 -7.73 1.73 5.79
C LYS A 17 -6.25 1.34 5.71
N GLY A 18 -5.97 0.05 5.54
CA GLY A 18 -4.60 -0.45 5.34
C GLY A 18 -3.98 0.02 4.03
N VAL A 19 -4.78 0.05 2.95
CA VAL A 19 -4.39 0.59 1.64
C VAL A 19 -4.01 2.07 1.74
N ALA A 20 -4.86 2.87 2.40
CA ALA A 20 -4.59 4.29 2.59
C ALA A 20 -3.27 4.52 3.33
N HIS A 21 -3.05 3.79 4.42
CA HIS A 21 -1.81 3.89 5.19
C HIS A 21 -0.57 3.48 4.37
N GLY A 22 -0.65 2.38 3.61
CA GLY A 22 0.44 1.92 2.76
C GLY A 22 0.79 2.90 1.62
N LEU A 23 -0.22 3.61 1.10
CA LEU A 23 -0.03 4.67 0.11
C LEU A 23 0.72 5.87 0.69
N GLU A 24 0.39 6.31 1.91
CA GLU A 24 1.10 7.41 2.57
C GLU A 24 2.57 7.07 2.82
N LEU A 25 2.83 5.84 3.27
CA LEU A 25 4.20 5.33 3.46
C LEU A 25 4.98 5.31 2.14
N ALA A 26 4.36 4.81 1.06
CA ALA A 26 4.99 4.75 -0.26
C ALA A 26 5.34 6.15 -0.79
N LYS A 27 4.48 7.15 -0.52
CA LYS A 27 4.70 8.55 -0.87
C LYS A 27 5.95 9.11 -0.19
N GLY A 28 6.09 8.90 1.12
CA GLY A 28 7.27 9.35 1.88
C GLY A 28 8.57 8.68 1.44
N LEU A 29 8.47 7.46 0.91
CA LEU A 29 9.63 6.67 0.45
C LEU A 29 9.92 6.81 -1.05
N SER A 30 9.10 7.52 -1.83
CA SER A 30 9.13 7.49 -3.30
C SER A 30 9.21 6.07 -3.86
N ALA A 31 8.43 5.17 -3.26
CA ALA A 31 8.42 3.74 -3.61
C ALA A 31 7.25 3.42 -4.56
N THR A 32 7.47 2.47 -5.46
CA THR A 32 6.41 1.97 -6.34
C THR A 32 5.49 1.02 -5.56
N VAL A 33 4.18 1.21 -5.67
CA VAL A 33 3.20 0.34 -5.03
C VAL A 33 2.68 -0.71 -6.02
N THR A 34 2.53 -1.95 -5.57
CA THR A 34 1.83 -3.02 -6.29
C THR A 34 0.70 -3.54 -5.42
N PHE A 35 -0.51 -3.57 -5.99
CA PHE A 35 -1.67 -4.10 -5.30
C PHE A 35 -1.89 -5.55 -5.67
N VAL A 36 -2.28 -6.35 -4.68
CA VAL A 36 -2.71 -7.74 -4.88
C VAL A 36 -4.03 -7.93 -4.14
N THR A 37 -4.97 -8.61 -4.78
CA THR A 37 -6.29 -8.91 -4.23
C THR A 37 -6.45 -10.38 -3.97
#